data_AF-A0A969VQ34-F1
#
_entry.id   AF-A0A969VQ34-F1
#
_cell.length_a   1.000
_cell.length_b   1.000
_cell.length_c   1.000
_cell.angle_alpha   90.00
_cell.angle_beta   90.00
_cell.angle_gamma   90.00
#
_symmetry.space_group_name_H-M   'P 1'
#
loop_
_entity.id
_entity.type
_entity.pdbx_description
1 polymer ?
#
loop_
_entity_poly.entity_id
_entity_poly.type
_entity_poly.pdbx_seq_one_letter_code
_entity_poly.pdbx_strand_id
1 'polypeptide(L)' 'MENFSGGINIDASEFHTLLLKNDNTVWSTGLNTSGQLGHSPTSALSSTAQVPGLTNIVYISAG' A
#
# COMPACT_ATOMS: atom_id res chain seq x y z
N MET A 1 -6.07 15.78 -5.46
CA MET A 1 -5.10 14.78 -5.97
C MET A 1 -3.91 14.82 -5.03
N GLU A 2 -3.63 13.73 -4.32
CA GLU A 2 -2.41 13.64 -3.52
C GLU A 2 -1.21 13.56 -4.46
N ASN A 3 -0.22 14.43 -4.24
CA ASN A 3 1.01 14.47 -5.04
C ASN A 3 2.00 13.46 -4.44
N PHE A 4 2.24 12.36 -5.15
CA PHE A 4 3.17 11.30 -4.74
C PHE A 4 4.57 11.56 -5.28
N SER A 5 5.23 12.63 -4.84
CA SER A 5 6.62 12.89 -5.16
C SER A 5 7.54 12.08 -4.23
N GLY A 6 7.86 10.83 -4.58
CA GLY A 6 8.84 10.01 -3.84
C GLY A 6 8.63 8.49 -3.80
N GLY A 7 7.74 7.93 -4.63
CA GLY A 7 7.57 6.48 -4.76
C GLY A 7 8.59 5.86 -5.71
N ILE A 8 9.20 4.73 -5.31
CA ILE A 8 10.00 3.88 -6.21
C ILE A 8 9.07 3.09 -7.15
N ASN A 9 7.92 2.64 -6.62
CA ASN A 9 6.99 1.79 -7.35
C ASN A 9 5.54 2.00 -6.85
N ILE A 10 4.57 1.87 -7.76
CA ILE A 10 3.14 1.91 -7.51
C ILE A 10 2.52 0.74 -8.26
N ASP A 11 1.72 -0.07 -7.58
CA ASP A 11 0.89 -1.10 -8.21
C ASP A 11 -0.55 -0.97 -7.73
N ALA A 12 -1.52 -1.11 -8.64
CA ALA A 12 -2.92 -0.86 -8.37
C ALA A 12 -3.80 -1.92 -9.05
N SER A 13 -4.81 -2.39 -8.32
CA SER A 13 -5.90 -3.21 -8.84
C SER A 13 -7.18 -2.38 -8.96
N GLU A 14 -8.32 -3.04 -9.25
CA GLU A 14 -9.64 -2.39 -9.31
C GLU A 14 -10.01 -1.67 -8.01
N PHE A 15 -9.58 -2.16 -6.84
CA PHE A 15 -10.07 -1.67 -5.55
C PHE A 15 -8.99 -1.39 -4.50
N HIS A 16 -7.72 -1.70 -4.75
CA HIS A 16 -6.64 -1.43 -3.80
C HIS A 16 -5.36 -0.99 -4.51
N THR A 17 -4.56 -0.20 -3.81
CA THR A 17 -3.28 0.31 -4.31
C THR A 17 -2.18 0.02 -3.29
N LEU A 18 -1.02 -0.40 -3.79
CA LEU A 18 0.22 -0.56 -3.06
C LEU A 18 1.25 0.46 -3.54
N LEU A 19 2.01 1.01 -2.60
CA LEU A 19 3.01 2.05 -2.83
C LEU A 19 4.30 1.65 -2.13
N LEU A 20 5.42 1.63 -2.86
CA LEU A 20 6.75 1.48 -2.30
C LEU A 20 7.44 2.85 -2.31
N LYS A 21 7.76 3.36 -1.12
CA LYS A 21 8.48 4.63 -0.96
C LYS A 21 10.00 4.44 -1.00
N ASN A 22 10.73 5.53 -1.25
CA ASN A 22 12.20 5.56 -1.27
C ASN A 22 12.88 5.12 0.04
N ASP A 23 12.16 5.13 1.16
CA ASP A 23 12.61 4.64 2.47
C ASP A 23 12.41 3.13 2.65
N ASN A 24 12.09 2.40 1.58
CA ASN A 24 11.80 0.96 1.54
C ASN A 24 10.61 0.55 2.42
N THR A 25 9.68 1.48 2.70
CA THR A 25 8.41 1.20 3.37
C THR A 25 7.29 1.00 2.36
N VAL A 26 6.36 0.11 2.71
CA VAL A 26 5.15 -0.17 1.90
C VAL A 26 3.96 0.55 2.52
N TRP A 27 3.19 1.18 1.65
CA TRP A 27 1.94 1.84 1.98
C TRP A 27 0.82 1.24 1.15
N SER A 28 -0.40 1.25 1.69
CA SER A 28 -1.56 0.68 1.04
C SER A 28 -2.81 1.51 1.30
N THR A 29 -3.78 1.42 0.38
CA THR A 29 -5.08 2.09 0.49
C THR A 29 -6.15 1.33 -0.29
N GLY A 30 -7.42 1.57 0.04
CA GLY A 30 -8.57 0.99 -0.66
C GLY A 30 -9.23 -0.16 0.10
N LEU A 31 -9.75 -1.12 -0.64
CA LEU A 31 -10.47 -2.28 -0.11
C LEU A 31 -9.52 -3.18 0.69
N ASN A 32 -9.98 -3.71 1.82
CA ASN A 32 -9.21 -4.65 2.65
C ASN A 32 -10.01 -5.88 3.08
N THR A 33 -11.18 -6.15 2.48
CA THR A 33 -12.11 -7.21 2.91
C THR A 33 -11.49 -8.61 2.85
N SER A 34 -10.43 -8.79 2.07
CA SER A 34 -9.66 -10.03 1.95
C SER A 34 -8.28 -9.95 2.61
N GLY A 35 -7.97 -8.85 3.30
CA GLY A 35 -6.65 -8.62 3.91
C GLY A 35 -5.58 -8.14 2.93
N GLN A 36 -5.96 -7.71 1.72
CA GLN A 36 -5.04 -7.32 0.64
C GLN A 36 -4.10 -6.16 1.01
N LEU A 37 -4.47 -5.33 1.99
CA LEU A 37 -3.66 -4.20 2.42
C LEU A 37 -2.56 -4.62 3.42
N GLY A 38 -2.62 -5.84 3.97
CA GLY A 38 -1.72 -6.25 5.05
C GLY A 38 -1.99 -5.53 6.37
N HIS A 39 -3.16 -4.88 6.50
CA HIS A 39 -3.61 -4.24 7.73
C HIS A 39 -4.64 -5.10 8.46
N SER A 40 -4.58 -5.09 9.78
CA SER A 40 -5.63 -5.57 10.68
C SER A 40 -6.32 -4.38 11.34
N PRO A 41 -7.67 -4.33 11.42
CA PRO A 41 -8.63 -5.30 10.87
C PRO A 41 -8.74 -5.24 9.33
N THR A 42 -9.41 -6.23 8.73
CA THR A 42 -9.71 -6.34 7.28
C THR A 42 -10.75 -5.31 6.78
N SER A 43 -10.79 -4.14 7.43
CA SER A 43 -11.64 -3.02 7.03
C SER A 43 -10.94 -2.17 5.97
N ALA A 44 -11.69 -1.67 5.00
CA ALA A 44 -11.15 -0.78 3.97
C ALA A 44 -10.50 0.47 4.57
N LEU A 45 -9.43 0.93 3.94
CA LEU A 45 -8.75 2.17 4.27
C LEU A 45 -9.16 3.26 3.29
N SER A 46 -9.76 4.33 3.80
CA SER A 46 -10.13 5.52 3.03
C SER A 46 -8.96 6.49 2.83
N SER A 47 -7.84 6.26 3.52
CA SER A 47 -6.60 7.01 3.41
C SER A 47 -5.41 6.07 3.34
N THR A 48 -4.37 6.52 2.66
CA THR A 48 -3.13 5.76 2.48
C THR A 48 -2.40 5.61 3.81
N ALA A 49 -2.10 4.38 4.22
CA ALA A 49 -1.40 4.07 5.46
C ALA A 49 -0.22 3.13 5.25
N GLN A 50 0.79 3.23 6.11
CA GLN A 50 1.96 2.35 6.08
C GLN A 50 1.60 0.95 6.59
N VAL A 51 1.97 -0.09 5.85
CA VAL A 51 1.78 -1.48 6.25
C VAL A 51 2.70 -1.80 7.44
N PRO A 52 2.16 -2.19 8.62
CA PRO A 52 2.97 -2.44 9.80
C PRO A 52 3.94 -3.60 9.61
N GLY A 53 5.17 -3.45 10.11
CA GLY A 53 6.16 -4.53 10.17
C GLY A 53 6.90 -4.81 8.85
N LEU A 54 6.55 -4.16 7.74
CA LEU A 54 7.29 -4.25 6.49
C LEU A 54 8.41 -3.20 6.44
N THR A 55 9.64 -3.68 6.26
CA THR A 55 10.85 -2.86 6.13
C THR A 55 11.77 -3.48 5.07
N ASN A 56 12.64 -2.67 4.46
CA ASN A 56 13.61 -3.12 3.45
C ASN A 56 12.96 -3.80 2.24
N ILE A 57 11.75 -3.38 1.86
CA ILE A 57 11.06 -3.91 0.69
C ILE A 57 11.66 -3.32 -0.58
N VAL A 58 11.87 -4.15 -1.60
CA VAL A 58 12.46 -3.76 -2.90
C VAL A 58 11.50 -3.91 -4.07
N TYR A 59 10.36 -4.57 -3.86
CA TYR A 59 9.37 -4.82 -4.90
C TYR A 59 7.98 -5.02 -4.29
N ILE A 60 6.94 -4.60 -5.02
CA ILE A 60 5.53 -4.78 -4.67
C ILE A 60 4.77 -5.31 -5.89
N SER A 61 3.70 -6.07 -5.65
CA SER A 61 2.74 -6.46 -6.69
C SER A 61 1.33 -6.56 -6.10
N ALA A 62 0.35 -6.01 -6.82
CA ALA A 62 -1.08 -6.12 -6.58
C ALA A 62 -1.71 -7.01 -7.67
N GLY A 63 -2.71 -7.81 -7.28
CA GLY A 63 -3.43 -8.74 -8.16
C GLY A 63 -4.88 -8.37 -8.37
#